data_AF-A0A8K0KLT8-F1
#
_entry.id   AF-A0A8K0KLT8-F1
#
_cell.length_a   1.000
_cell.length_b   1.000
_cell.length_c   1.000
_cell.angle_alpha   90.00
_cell.angle_beta   90.00
_cell.angle_gamma   90.00
#
_symmetry.space_group_name_H-M   'P 1'
#
loop_
_entity.id
_entity.type
_entity.pdbx_description
1 polymer ?
#
loop_
_entity_poly.entity_id
_entity_poly.type
_entity_poly.pdbx_seq_one_letter_code
_entity_poly.pdbx_strand_id
1 'polypeptide(L)'
;MHIPQGMGYALLGNVPAITGIYMALFPVLVYFVLGTSRHISMGNGFTTGAAIHVFTSQIKDLLGLKLEKFDGVFNIGLTYIDIFSKLYTIKWAAVIVSAVALTMLLVNNEILK
;
A
#
# COMPACT_ATOMS: atom_id res chain seq x y z
N MET A 1 -7.39 13.52 -1.96
CA MET A 1 -6.41 12.88 -1.05
C MET A 1 -5.22 12.29 -1.82
N HIS A 2 -4.64 13.00 -2.80
CA HIS A 2 -3.72 12.37 -3.77
C HIS A 2 -2.24 12.37 -3.37
N ILE A 3 -1.78 13.36 -2.61
CA ILE A 3 -0.34 13.53 -2.33
C ILE A 3 0.18 12.47 -1.33
N PRO A 4 -0.40 12.31 -0.11
CA PRO A 4 0.09 11.30 0.83
C PRO A 4 -0.09 9.87 0.29
N GLN A 5 -1.16 9.64 -0.46
CA GLN A 5 -1.46 8.35 -1.09
C GLN A 5 -0.41 8.00 -2.17
N GLY A 6 -0.08 8.96 -3.04
CA GLY A 6 0.95 8.75 -4.07
C GLY A 6 2.33 8.47 -3.48
N MET A 7 2.71 9.18 -2.41
CA MET A 7 3.95 8.92 -1.69
C MET A 7 3.98 7.51 -1.07
N GLY A 8 2.86 7.08 -0.47
CA GLY A 8 2.74 5.73 0.10
C GLY A 8 2.93 4.63 -0.95
N TYR A 9 2.33 4.78 -2.14
CA TYR A 9 2.50 3.80 -3.23
C TYR A 9 3.93 3.76 -3.79
N ALA A 10 4.61 4.90 -3.86
CA ALA A 10 6.03 4.95 -4.26
C ALA A 10 6.92 4.14 -3.29
N LEU A 11 6.68 4.29 -1.98
CA LEU A 11 7.43 3.56 -0.95
C LEU A 11 7.20 2.04 -1.01
N LEU A 12 5.98 1.59 -1.35
CA LEU A 12 5.71 0.17 -1.60
C LEU A 12 6.57 -0.38 -2.74
N GLY A 13 6.71 0.41 -3.82
CA GLY A 13 7.51 0.07 -4.99
C GLY A 13 9.02 0.21 -4.82
N ASN A 14 9.54 0.47 -3.61
CA ASN A 14 10.96 0.76 -3.35
C ASN A 14 11.53 1.98 -4.10
N VAL A 15 10.68 2.90 -4.55
CA VAL A 15 11.15 4.11 -5.23
C VAL A 15 11.04 5.32 -4.29
N PRO A 16 11.83 6.38 -4.52
CA PRO A 16 11.72 7.61 -3.75
C PRO A 16 10.29 8.17 -3.77
N ALA A 17 9.83 8.73 -2.65
CA ALA A 17 8.46 9.24 -2.53
C ALA A 17 8.10 10.31 -3.58
N ILE A 18 9.09 11.06 -4.07
CA ILE A 18 8.93 12.05 -5.13
C ILE A 18 8.42 11.44 -6.43
N THR A 19 8.77 10.18 -6.72
CA THR A 19 8.29 9.44 -7.90
C THR A 19 6.78 9.27 -7.85
N GLY A 20 6.20 9.12 -6.65
CA GLY A 20 4.75 9.06 -6.45
C GLY A 20 4.04 10.36 -6.81
N ILE A 21 4.69 11.50 -6.59
CA ILE A 21 4.17 12.82 -6.99
C ILE A 21 4.20 12.96 -8.51
N TYR A 22 5.29 12.53 -9.15
CA TYR A 22 5.37 12.53 -10.62
C TYR A 22 4.30 11.63 -11.25
N MET A 23 4.07 10.43 -10.68
CA MET A 23 3.00 9.54 -11.14
C MET A 23 1.59 10.05 -10.85
N ALA A 24 1.41 10.98 -9.90
CA ALA A 24 0.11 11.60 -9.67
C ALA A 24 -0.22 12.71 -10.69
N LEU A 25 0.80 13.34 -11.29
CA LEU A 25 0.64 14.50 -12.17
C LEU A 25 0.70 14.11 -13.66
N PHE A 26 1.79 13.47 -14.10
CA PHE A 26 2.04 13.26 -15.53
C PHE A 26 1.07 12.29 -16.21
N PRO A 27 0.72 11.12 -15.63
CA PRO A 27 -0.23 10.19 -16.25
C PRO A 27 -1.62 10.81 -16.43
N VAL A 28 -2.05 11.70 -15.53
CA VAL A 28 -3.33 12.41 -15.63
C VAL A 28 -3.32 13.37 -16.82
N LEU A 29 -2.24 14.12 -17.01
CA LEU A 29 -2.08 15.00 -18.18
C LEU A 29 -2.07 14.22 -19.49
N VAL A 30 -1.37 13.08 -19.54
CA VAL A 30 -1.32 12.22 -20.73
C VAL A 30 -2.70 11.62 -21.01
N TYR A 31 -3.40 11.13 -19.99
CA TYR A 31 -4.75 10.57 -20.12
C TYR A 31 -5.77 11.63 -20.54
N PHE A 32 -5.63 12.89 -20.12
CA PHE A 32 -6.49 13.99 -20.58
C PHE A 32 -6.42 14.20 -22.10
N VAL A 33 -5.24 14.04 -22.70
CA VAL A 33 -5.04 14.23 -24.14
C VAL A 33 -5.35 12.96 -24.95
N LEU A 34 -5.04 11.78 -24.41
CA LEU A 34 -5.03 10.50 -25.16
C LEU A 34 -6.05 9.45 -24.67
N GLY A 35 -6.83 9.73 -23.62
CA GLY A 35 -7.72 8.76 -22.99
C GLY A 35 -8.91 8.36 -23.86
N THR A 36 -9.01 7.09 -24.23
CA THR A 36 -10.05 6.57 -25.14
C THR A 36 -11.21 5.83 -24.46
N SER A 37 -11.06 5.40 -23.20
CA SER A 37 -12.06 4.59 -22.48
C SER A 37 -12.32 5.07 -21.06
N ARG A 38 -13.60 5.33 -20.72
CA ARG A 38 -14.08 5.70 -19.36
C ARG A 38 -14.21 4.51 -18.40
N HIS A 39 -14.23 3.28 -18.90
CA HIS A 39 -14.48 2.09 -18.09
C HIS A 39 -13.30 1.12 -18.16
N ILE A 40 -12.63 0.95 -17.02
CA ILE A 40 -11.60 -0.09 -16.82
C ILE A 40 -12.36 -1.39 -16.50
N SER A 41 -12.69 -2.17 -17.52
CA SER A 41 -13.50 -3.41 -17.37
C SER A 41 -12.67 -4.68 -17.15
N MET A 42 -11.33 -4.60 -17.21
CA MET A 42 -10.48 -5.72 -16.84
C MET A 42 -10.18 -5.67 -15.34
N GLY A 43 -10.69 -6.64 -14.58
CA GLY A 43 -9.90 -7.15 -13.47
C GLY A 43 -10.44 -7.00 -12.07
N ASN A 44 -11.72 -7.27 -11.78
CA ASN A 44 -12.14 -7.45 -10.38
C ASN A 44 -11.31 -8.53 -9.66
N GLY A 45 -10.99 -9.65 -10.33
CA GLY A 45 -10.13 -10.69 -9.78
C GLY A 45 -8.67 -10.24 -9.64
N PHE A 46 -8.13 -9.54 -10.65
CA PHE A 46 -6.76 -9.01 -10.61
C PHE A 46 -6.59 -7.93 -9.55
N THR A 47 -7.54 -6.99 -9.43
CA THR A 47 -7.51 -5.94 -8.41
C THR A 47 -7.68 -6.51 -7.01
N THR A 48 -8.51 -7.55 -6.83
CA THR A 48 -8.62 -8.26 -5.55
C THR A 48 -7.30 -8.94 -5.18
N GLY A 49 -6.67 -9.65 -6.13
CA GLY A 49 -5.36 -10.28 -5.91
C GLY A 49 -4.26 -9.26 -5.59
N ALA A 50 -4.21 -8.16 -6.34
CA ALA A 50 -3.28 -7.06 -6.09
C ALA A 50 -3.55 -6.38 -4.74
N ALA A 51 -4.81 -6.20 -4.35
CA ALA A 51 -5.18 -5.62 -3.06
C ALA A 51 -4.73 -6.51 -1.89
N ILE A 52 -4.91 -7.83 -2.00
CA ILE A 52 -4.39 -8.79 -1.01
C ILE A 52 -2.86 -8.66 -0.94
N HIS A 53 -2.17 -8.65 -2.08
CA HIS A 53 -0.72 -8.49 -2.10
C HIS A 53 -0.24 -7.19 -1.45
N VAL A 54 -0.89 -6.06 -1.75
CA VAL A 54 -0.60 -4.77 -1.11
C VAL A 54 -0.85 -4.84 0.39
N PHE A 55 -1.99 -5.39 0.82
CA PHE A 55 -2.31 -5.56 2.23
C PHE A 55 -1.23 -6.38 2.96
N THR A 56 -0.79 -7.51 2.39
CA THR A 56 0.29 -8.31 2.98
C THR A 56 1.59 -7.53 3.13
N SER A 57 1.91 -6.69 2.15
CA SER A 57 3.13 -5.87 2.17
C SER A 57 3.10 -4.75 3.20
N GLN A 58 1.91 -4.31 3.62
CA GLN A 58 1.72 -3.23 4.60
C GLN A 58 1.74 -3.72 6.06
N ILE A 59 1.47 -5.01 6.31
CA ILE A 59 1.48 -5.59 7.67
C ILE A 59 2.82 -5.32 8.38
N LYS A 60 3.93 -5.37 7.65
CA LYS A 60 5.26 -5.08 8.20
C LYS A 60 5.38 -3.66 8.75
N ASP A 61 4.76 -2.68 8.10
CA ASP A 61 4.84 -1.27 8.47
C ASP A 61 3.92 -0.98 9.67
N LEU A 62 2.76 -1.65 9.73
CA LEU A 62 1.86 -1.63 10.90
C LEU A 62 2.54 -2.19 12.16
N LEU A 63 3.27 -3.29 12.02
CA LEU A 63 3.95 -3.97 13.13
C LEU A 63 5.37 -3.43 13.41
N GLY A 64 5.90 -2.57 12.53
CA GLY A 64 7.25 -2.01 12.62
C GLY A 64 8.37 -3.03 12.41
N LEU A 65 8.10 -4.11 11.65
CA LEU A 65 9.02 -5.21 11.38
C LEU A 65 9.98 -4.89 10.25
N LYS A 66 11.24 -5.33 10.38
CA LYS A 66 12.23 -5.32 9.29
C LYS A 66 12.21 -6.67 8.57
N LEU A 67 11.41 -6.77 7.52
CA LEU A 67 11.30 -7.99 6.70
C LEU A 67 12.28 -7.97 5.53
N GLU A 68 12.68 -9.17 5.12
CA GLU A 68 13.42 -9.36 3.88
C GLU A 68 12.46 -9.34 2.69
N LYS A 69 12.88 -8.76 1.56
CA LYS A 69 12.06 -8.72 0.35
C LYS A 69 12.44 -9.90 -0.53
N PHE A 70 11.46 -10.77 -0.77
CA PHE A 70 11.61 -11.89 -1.70
C PHE A 70 11.09 -11.49 -3.08
N ASP A 71 11.80 -11.87 -4.15
CA ASP A 71 11.42 -11.69 -5.56
C ASP A 71 11.07 -13.05 -6.21
N GLY A 72 10.04 -13.12 -7.08
CA GLY A 72 9.49 -14.38 -7.60
C GLY A 72 7.97 -14.61 -7.45
N VAL A 73 7.50 -15.81 -7.84
CA VAL A 73 6.06 -16.17 -7.97
C VAL A 73 5.41 -16.59 -6.63
N PHE A 74 6.21 -16.89 -5.59
CA PHE A 74 5.74 -17.39 -4.29
C PHE A 74 6.08 -16.47 -3.11
N ASN A 75 6.42 -15.21 -3.36
CA ASN A 75 6.95 -14.30 -2.35
C ASN A 75 5.97 -14.03 -1.21
N ILE A 76 4.66 -14.08 -1.48
CA ILE A 76 3.64 -13.86 -0.45
C ILE A 76 3.76 -14.91 0.66
N GLY A 77 3.89 -16.20 0.30
CA GLY A 77 4.05 -17.29 1.27
C GLY A 77 5.33 -17.14 2.09
N LEU A 78 6.45 -16.80 1.43
CA LEU A 78 7.73 -16.54 2.11
C LEU A 78 7.65 -15.33 3.05
N THR A 79 6.96 -14.27 2.63
CA THR A 79 6.73 -13.08 3.44
C THR A 79 5.92 -13.41 4.69
N TYR A 80 4.90 -14.26 4.59
CA TYR A 80 4.16 -14.73 5.76
C TYR A 80 5.04 -15.49 6.75
N ILE A 81 5.87 -16.41 6.26
CA ILE A 81 6.81 -17.16 7.11
C ILE A 81 7.74 -16.18 7.85
N ASP A 82 8.31 -15.18 7.16
CA ASP A 82 9.19 -14.18 7.76
C ASP A 82 8.47 -13.28 8.78
N ILE A 83 7.19 -12.95 8.54
CA ILE A 83 6.36 -12.22 9.53
C ILE A 83 6.25 -13.01 10.82
N PHE A 84 5.86 -14.30 10.75
CA PHE A 84 5.67 -15.13 11.94
C PHE A 84 6.99 -15.35 12.70
N SER A 85 8.10 -15.53 11.98
CA SER A 85 9.42 -15.68 12.61
C SER A 85 9.91 -14.42 13.32
N LYS A 86 9.51 -13.22 12.85
CA LYS A 86 9.98 -11.93 13.41
C LYS A 86 9.00 -11.26 14.36
N LEU A 87 7.90 -11.91 14.75
CA LEU A 87 6.92 -11.36 15.70
C LEU A 87 7.52 -10.94 17.04
N TYR A 88 8.64 -11.54 17.48
CA TYR A 88 9.30 -11.11 18.71
C TYR A 88 9.94 -9.71 18.61
N THR A 89 10.24 -9.23 17.40
CA THR A 89 10.91 -7.94 17.16
C THR A 89 9.96 -6.77 16.93
N ILE A 90 8.68 -6.95 17.25
CA ILE A 90 7.63 -5.93 17.06
C ILE A 90 7.99 -4.64 17.80
N LYS A 91 7.79 -3.51 17.10
CA LYS A 91 7.91 -2.18 17.69
C LYS A 91 6.54 -1.71 18.16
N TRP A 92 6.28 -1.80 19.46
CA TRP A 92 5.01 -1.38 20.07
C TRP A 92 4.61 0.06 19.75
N ALA A 93 5.58 0.97 19.58
CA ALA A 93 5.31 2.34 19.17
C ALA A 93 4.64 2.42 17.78
N ALA A 94 5.10 1.63 16.80
CA ALA A 94 4.51 1.59 15.46
C ALA A 94 3.09 1.03 15.48
N VAL A 95 2.87 0.00 16.31
CA VAL A 95 1.54 -0.62 16.49
C VAL A 95 0.54 0.37 17.07
N ILE A 96 0.94 1.13 18.11
CA ILE A 96 0.05 2.12 18.73
C ILE A 96 -0.27 3.25 17.75
N VAL A 97 0.74 3.79 17.07
CA VAL A 97 0.54 4.88 16.08
C VAL A 97 -0.37 4.42 14.94
N SER A 98 -0.15 3.21 14.41
CA SER A 98 -0.98 2.68 13.34
C SER A 98 -2.40 2.38 13.79
N ALA A 99 -2.61 1.86 15.00
CA ALA A 99 -3.93 1.66 15.57
C ALA A 99 -4.70 2.98 15.73
N VAL A 100 -4.08 4.00 16.33
CA VAL A 100 -4.69 5.33 16.49
C VAL A 100 -5.01 5.95 15.13
N ALA A 101 -4.10 5.87 14.16
CA ALA A 101 -4.32 6.39 12.82
C ALA A 101 -5.48 5.69 12.10
N LEU A 102 -5.58 4.35 12.21
CA LEU A 102 -6.68 3.58 11.63
C LEU A 102 -8.02 3.93 12.29
N THR A 103 -8.07 4.01 13.62
CA THR A 103 -9.29 4.42 14.34
C THR A 103 -9.72 5.83 13.94
N MET A 104 -8.78 6.78 13.88
CA MET A 104 -9.07 8.15 13.46
C MET A 104 -9.60 8.21 12.03
N LEU A 105 -9.01 7.47 11.10
CA LEU A 105 -9.46 7.41 9.71
C LEU A 105 -10.84 6.76 9.57
N LEU A 106 -11.10 5.67 10.30
CA LEU A 106 -12.41 5.00 10.29
C LEU A 106 -13.49 5.92 10.87
N VAL A 107 -13.23 6.56 12.01
CA VAL A 107 -14.13 7.55 12.60
C VAL A 107 -14.42 8.69 11.62
N ASN A 108 -13.40 9.23 10.95
CA ASN A 108 -13.62 10.27 9.96
C ASN A 108 -14.46 9.79 8.76
N ASN A 109 -14.30 8.54 8.34
CA ASN A 109 -15.04 8.00 7.20
C ASN A 109 -16.47 7.54 7.54
N GLU A 110 -16.76 7.16 8.79
CA GLU A 110 -18.10 6.70 9.20
C GLU A 110 -18.93 7.79 9.90
N ILE A 111 -18.30 8.65 10.72
CA ILE A 111 -19.00 9.64 11.57
C ILE A 111 -19.01 11.03 10.93
N LEU A 112 -17.96 11.40 10.20
CA LEU A 112 -17.80 12.75 9.59
C LEU A 112 -18.13 12.80 8.09
N LYS A 113 -18.82 11.78 7.57
CA LYS A 113 -19.38 11.81 6.20
C LYS A 113 -20.52 12.80 6.08
#